data_AF-A0A4Y2VEA4-F1
#
_entry.id   AF-A0A4Y2VEA4-F1
#
_cell.length_a   1.000
_cell.length_b   1.000
_cell.length_c   1.000
_cell.angle_alpha   90.00
_cell.angle_beta   90.00
_cell.angle_gamma   90.00
#
_symmetry.space_group_name_H-M   'P 1'
#
loop_
_entity.id
_entity.type
_entity.pdbx_description
1 polymer ?
#
loop_
_entity_poly.entity_id
_entity_poly.type
_entity_poly.pdbx_seq_one_letter_code
_entity_poly.pdbx_strand_id
1 'polypeptide(L)'
;MTLPHPSVTPDGADVLHNTSMLKMIPSLTDRNTAEFFSTLEWVGSLGNWSKPQMLVIAKLKLEGRVRQFFVASLATVSDINYDKFKDSIVNLFREEKSFSFDFAKFSSAHQMEH
;
A
#
# COMPACT_ATOMS: atom_id res chain seq x y z
N MET A 1 9.44 -49.77 -14.30
CA MET A 1 8.35 -48.90 -14.76
C MET A 1 8.13 -47.85 -13.69
N THR A 2 8.66 -46.65 -13.88
CA THR A 2 8.49 -45.51 -12.96
C THR A 2 7.20 -44.78 -13.33
N LEU A 3 6.26 -44.70 -12.39
CA LEU A 3 5.02 -43.93 -12.53
C LEU A 3 5.34 -42.44 -12.74
N PRO A 4 4.63 -41.73 -13.64
CA PRO A 4 4.78 -40.29 -13.73
C PRO A 4 4.22 -39.64 -12.47
N HIS A 5 5.01 -38.75 -11.86
CA HIS A 5 4.57 -37.91 -10.75
C HIS A 5 3.41 -37.03 -11.23
N PRO A 6 2.34 -36.83 -10.44
CA PRO A 6 1.34 -35.83 -10.77
C PRO A 6 2.00 -34.46 -10.70
N SER A 7 2.16 -33.82 -11.85
CA SER A 7 2.40 -32.37 -11.93
C SER A 7 1.22 -31.69 -11.26
N VAL A 8 1.38 -31.33 -9.99
CA VAL A 8 0.54 -30.32 -9.35
C VAL A 8 0.79 -29.03 -10.12
N THR A 9 -0.02 -28.76 -11.13
CA THR A 9 -0.26 -27.39 -11.55
C THR A 9 -1.00 -26.74 -10.39
N PRO A 10 -0.40 -25.75 -9.69
CA PRO A 10 -1.18 -24.97 -8.77
C PRO A 10 -2.24 -24.26 -9.60
N ASP A 11 -3.50 -24.47 -9.22
CA ASP A 11 -4.66 -23.75 -9.73
C ASP A 11 -4.29 -22.29 -9.99
N GLY A 12 -4.61 -21.80 -11.18
CA GLY A 12 -4.10 -20.56 -11.77
C GLY A 12 -4.55 -19.25 -11.11
N ALA A 13 -4.66 -19.20 -9.78
CA ALA A 13 -5.16 -18.06 -9.03
C ALA A 13 -4.06 -17.19 -8.38
N ASP A 14 -2.82 -17.69 -8.23
CA ASP A 14 -1.80 -17.01 -7.39
C ASP A 14 -0.47 -16.70 -8.09
N VAL A 15 -0.39 -16.84 -9.42
CA VAL A 15 0.81 -16.44 -10.16
C VAL A 15 0.75 -14.95 -10.46
N LEU A 16 1.70 -14.19 -9.88
CA LEU A 16 1.88 -12.78 -10.19
C LEU A 16 2.48 -12.67 -11.59
N HIS A 17 1.66 -12.36 -12.59
CA HIS A 17 2.13 -12.15 -13.96
C HIS A 17 2.97 -10.87 -14.06
N ASN A 18 3.85 -10.77 -15.07
CA ASN A 18 4.56 -9.53 -15.38
C ASN A 18 5.36 -8.94 -14.19
N THR A 19 6.02 -9.80 -13.41
CA THR A 19 6.80 -9.40 -12.21
C THR A 19 7.87 -8.35 -12.47
N SER A 20 8.35 -8.21 -13.71
CA SER A 20 9.26 -7.14 -14.14
C SER A 20 8.71 -5.74 -13.87
N MET A 21 7.39 -5.57 -13.91
CA MET A 21 6.70 -4.30 -13.67
C MET A 21 6.76 -3.85 -12.20
N LEU A 22 7.10 -4.73 -11.24
CA LEU A 22 7.29 -4.36 -9.83
C LEU A 22 8.36 -3.27 -9.64
N LYS A 23 9.28 -3.14 -10.59
CA LYS A 23 10.32 -2.10 -10.60
C LYS A 23 9.76 -0.70 -10.87
N MET A 24 8.60 -0.60 -11.50
CA MET A 24 7.93 0.66 -11.82
C MET A 24 7.17 1.25 -10.62
N ILE A 25 6.91 0.41 -9.61
CA ILE A 25 6.14 0.79 -8.42
C ILE A 25 7.13 1.35 -7.39
N PRO A 26 7.00 2.63 -6.99
CA PRO A 26 7.84 3.21 -5.95
C PRO A 26 7.56 2.54 -4.59
N SER A 27 8.42 2.76 -3.61
CA SER A 27 8.09 2.41 -2.23
C SER A 27 6.97 3.30 -1.68
N LEU A 28 6.10 2.74 -0.84
CA LEU A 28 5.02 3.47 -0.18
C LEU A 28 5.55 4.13 1.10
N THR A 29 5.51 5.46 1.11
CA THR A 29 5.91 6.33 2.23
C THR A 29 4.75 7.24 2.61
N ASP A 30 4.87 7.95 3.74
CA ASP A 30 3.86 8.91 4.21
C ASP A 30 3.68 10.13 3.29
N ARG A 31 4.63 10.38 2.40
CA ARG A 31 4.66 11.56 1.54
C ARG A 31 3.99 11.34 0.18
N ASN A 32 4.02 10.10 -0.31
CA ASN A 32 3.62 9.73 -1.67
C ASN A 32 2.42 8.77 -1.72
N THR A 33 1.60 8.69 -0.66
CA THR A 33 0.49 7.73 -0.58
C THR A 33 -0.44 7.79 -1.80
N ALA A 34 -0.88 8.98 -2.20
CA ALA A 34 -1.75 9.18 -3.37
C ALA A 34 -1.09 8.72 -4.68
N GLU A 35 0.14 9.19 -4.94
CA GLU A 35 0.91 8.84 -6.14
C GLU A 35 1.16 7.32 -6.21
N PHE A 36 1.57 6.71 -5.09
CA PHE A 36 1.80 5.27 -5.00
C PHE A 36 0.57 4.46 -5.40
N PHE A 37 -0.61 4.78 -4.86
CA PHE A 37 -1.83 4.03 -5.20
C PHE A 37 -2.24 4.24 -6.66
N SER A 38 -2.10 5.45 -7.20
CA SER A 38 -2.33 5.71 -8.62
C SER A 38 -1.36 4.92 -9.52
N THR A 39 -0.07 4.87 -9.18
CA THR A 39 0.91 4.07 -9.92
C THR A 39 0.61 2.58 -9.79
N LEU A 40 0.30 2.08 -8.59
CA LEU A 40 -0.02 0.67 -8.38
C LEU A 40 -1.26 0.23 -9.15
N GLU A 41 -2.30 1.06 -9.23
CA GLU A 41 -3.53 0.76 -9.99
C GLU A 41 -3.25 0.77 -11.50
N TRP A 42 -2.45 1.73 -11.99
CA TRP A 42 -2.06 1.78 -13.39
C TRP A 42 -1.17 0.59 -13.78
N VAL A 43 -0.12 0.30 -13.00
CA VAL A 43 0.75 -0.86 -13.22
C VAL A 43 -0.03 -2.17 -13.05
N GLY A 44 -0.95 -2.24 -12.09
CA GLY A 44 -1.81 -3.39 -11.86
C GLY A 44 -2.72 -3.69 -13.04
N SER A 45 -3.27 -2.66 -13.69
CA SER A 45 -4.01 -2.80 -14.94
C SER A 45 -3.13 -3.37 -16.06
N LEU A 46 -1.91 -2.84 -16.24
CA LEU A 46 -0.97 -3.34 -17.24
C LEU A 46 -0.48 -4.77 -16.97
N GLY A 47 -0.27 -5.10 -15.69
CA GLY A 47 0.17 -6.40 -15.22
C GLY A 47 -0.94 -7.45 -15.15
N ASN A 48 -2.20 -7.05 -15.36
CA ASN A 48 -3.41 -7.83 -15.14
C ASN A 48 -3.49 -8.40 -13.71
N TRP A 49 -3.20 -7.56 -12.71
CA TRP A 49 -3.18 -7.95 -11.30
C TRP A 49 -4.54 -7.77 -10.64
N SER A 50 -4.94 -8.78 -9.87
CA SER A 50 -6.14 -8.73 -9.05
C SER A 50 -5.96 -7.85 -7.81
N LYS A 51 -7.05 -7.41 -7.19
CA LYS A 51 -7.00 -6.65 -5.92
C LYS A 51 -6.21 -7.39 -4.82
N PRO A 52 -6.38 -8.71 -4.60
CA PRO A 52 -5.53 -9.47 -3.68
C PRO A 52 -4.03 -9.39 -4.01
N GLN A 53 -3.66 -9.48 -5.29
CA GLN A 53 -2.27 -9.36 -5.73
C GLN A 53 -1.72 -7.96 -5.48
N MET A 54 -2.49 -6.91 -5.82
CA MET A 54 -2.12 -5.52 -5.54
C MET A 54 -1.95 -5.26 -4.03
N LEU A 55 -2.76 -5.89 -3.17
CA LEU A 55 -2.60 -5.80 -1.72
C LEU A 55 -1.26 -6.41 -1.25
N VAL A 56 -0.88 -7.57 -1.79
CA VAL A 56 0.42 -8.20 -1.47
C VAL A 56 1.56 -7.29 -1.88
N ILE A 57 1.51 -6.73 -3.10
CA ILE A 57 2.53 -5.79 -3.59
C ILE A 57 2.60 -4.55 -2.70
N ALA A 58 1.46 -3.97 -2.33
CA ALA A 58 1.41 -2.80 -1.48
C ALA A 58 2.06 -3.05 -0.11
N LYS A 59 1.79 -4.20 0.51
CA LYS A 59 2.43 -4.63 1.76
C LYS A 59 3.94 -4.81 1.63
N LEU A 60 4.42 -5.33 0.50
CA LEU A 60 5.85 -5.51 0.23
C LEU A 60 6.60 -4.18 0.05
N LYS A 61 5.91 -3.15 -0.45
CA LYS A 61 6.49 -1.84 -0.74
C LYS A 61 6.42 -0.86 0.44
N LEU A 62 5.94 -1.29 1.61
CA LEU A 62 5.82 -0.42 2.78
C LEU A 62 7.18 0.03 3.32
N GLU A 63 7.36 1.33 3.47
CA GLU A 63 8.55 1.92 4.08
C GLU A 63 8.21 2.95 5.17
N GLY A 64 9.18 3.17 6.06
CA GLY A 64 9.10 4.20 7.10
C GLY A 64 7.85 4.11 7.99
N ARG A 65 7.19 5.25 8.17
CA ARG A 65 6.04 5.41 9.07
C ARG A 65 4.83 4.58 8.65
N VAL A 66 4.62 4.41 7.34
CA VAL A 66 3.52 3.59 6.80
C VAL A 66 3.68 2.13 7.22
N ARG A 67 4.91 1.61 7.17
CA ARG A 67 5.22 0.24 7.61
C ARG A 67 4.95 0.06 9.10
N GLN A 68 5.36 1.02 9.92
CA GLN A 68 5.12 1.00 11.37
C GLN A 68 3.62 0.98 11.69
N PHE A 69 2.83 1.85 11.04
CA PHE A 69 1.38 1.86 11.19
C PHE A 69 0.74 0.54 10.77
N PHE A 70 1.17 -0.03 9.64
CA PHE A 70 0.65 -1.32 9.19
C PHE A 70 0.87 -2.41 10.23
N VAL A 71 2.09 -2.54 10.78
CA VAL A 71 2.42 -3.54 11.79
C VAL A 71 1.61 -3.34 13.08
N ALA A 72 1.44 -2.08 13.52
CA ALA A 72 0.75 -1.78 14.76
C ALA A 72 -0.77 -1.94 14.68
N SER A 73 -1.38 -1.59 13.53
CA SER A 73 -2.83 -1.42 13.42
C SER A 73 -3.52 -2.39 12.46
N LEU A 74 -2.85 -2.75 11.35
CA LEU A 74 -3.48 -3.49 10.26
C LEU A 74 -3.04 -4.94 10.15
N ALA A 75 -1.88 -5.30 10.71
CA ALA A 75 -1.32 -6.65 10.60
C ALA A 75 -2.15 -7.72 11.34
N THR A 76 -2.93 -7.34 12.34
CA THR A 76 -3.81 -8.23 13.12
C THR A 76 -5.22 -8.33 12.54
N VAL A 77 -5.55 -7.55 11.51
CA VAL A 77 -6.88 -7.53 10.90
C VAL A 77 -7.01 -8.67 9.88
N SER A 78 -7.83 -9.67 10.19
CA SER A 78 -8.07 -10.86 9.36
C SER A 78 -8.68 -10.54 8.00
N ASP A 79 -9.56 -9.55 7.93
CA ASP A 79 -10.40 -9.25 6.76
C ASP A 79 -9.94 -7.98 6.02
N ILE A 80 -8.64 -7.71 6.05
CA ILE A 80 -8.04 -6.58 5.34
C ILE A 80 -7.97 -6.90 3.84
N ASN A 81 -8.76 -6.16 3.05
CA ASN A 81 -8.70 -6.20 1.59
C ASN A 81 -8.02 -4.94 1.04
N TYR A 82 -7.79 -4.90 -0.27
CA TYR A 82 -7.09 -3.80 -0.94
C TYR A 82 -7.75 -2.44 -0.66
N ASP A 83 -9.08 -2.35 -0.78
CA ASP A 83 -9.80 -1.08 -0.63
C ASP A 83 -9.72 -0.56 0.81
N LYS A 84 -9.94 -1.42 1.81
CA LYS A 84 -9.80 -1.06 3.24
C LYS A 84 -8.37 -0.66 3.59
N PHE A 85 -7.38 -1.37 3.03
CA PHE A 85 -5.98 -1.03 3.21
C PHE A 85 -5.66 0.36 2.63
N LYS A 86 -6.06 0.60 1.38
CA LYS A 86 -5.87 1.89 0.69
C LYS A 86 -6.50 3.04 1.47
N ASP A 87 -7.77 2.88 1.85
CA ASP A 87 -8.50 3.88 2.62
C ASP A 87 -7.83 4.19 3.97
N SER A 88 -7.43 3.15 4.71
CA SER A 88 -6.76 3.31 6.02
C SER A 88 -5.45 4.10 5.91
N ILE A 89 -4.62 3.79 4.91
CA ILE A 89 -3.34 4.50 4.71
C ILE A 89 -3.59 5.94 4.23
N VAL A 90 -4.51 6.13 3.28
CA VAL A 90 -4.81 7.46 2.73
C VAL A 90 -5.39 8.38 3.80
N ASN A 91 -6.33 7.91 4.60
CA ASN A 91 -6.95 8.71 5.66
C ASN A 91 -5.94 9.13 6.72
N LEU A 92 -5.12 8.20 7.22
CA LEU A 92 -4.11 8.49 8.23
C LEU A 92 -3.16 9.63 7.81
N PHE A 93 -2.59 9.54 6.60
CA PHE A 93 -1.61 10.53 6.14
C PHE A 93 -2.23 11.77 5.49
N ARG A 94 -3.54 11.76 5.22
CA ARG A 94 -4.30 12.97 4.86
C ARG A 94 -4.61 13.79 6.11
N GLU A 95 -5.02 13.14 7.20
CA GLU A 95 -5.38 13.79 8.46
C GLU A 95 -4.15 14.32 9.21
N GLU A 96 -3.03 13.59 9.22
CA GLU A 96 -1.79 14.06 9.86
C GLU A 96 -1.29 15.39 9.26
N LYS A 97 -1.44 15.55 7.93
CA LYS A 97 -1.14 16.80 7.23
C LYS A 97 -2.10 17.93 7.61
N SER A 98 -3.38 17.62 7.83
CA SER A 98 -4.34 18.64 8.31
C SER A 98 -3.98 19.08 9.72
N PHE A 99 -3.80 18.14 10.66
CA PHE A 99 -3.54 18.49 12.07
C PHE A 99 -2.21 19.25 12.25
N SER A 100 -1.12 18.79 11.61
CA SER A 100 0.16 19.49 11.72
C SER A 100 0.13 20.87 11.06
N PHE A 101 -0.62 21.04 9.97
CA PHE A 101 -0.79 22.33 9.30
C PHE A 101 -1.64 23.29 10.13
N ASP A 102 -2.78 22.81 10.65
CA ASP A 102 -3.67 23.58 11.50
C ASP A 102 -2.95 24.01 12.78
N PHE A 103 -2.22 23.10 13.44
CA PHE A 103 -1.43 23.43 14.63
C PHE A 103 -0.32 24.46 14.35
N ALA A 104 0.44 24.31 13.26
CA ALA A 104 1.47 25.28 12.88
C ALA A 104 0.86 26.66 12.64
N LYS A 105 -0.29 26.73 11.96
CA LYS A 105 -1.03 27.98 11.72
C LYS A 105 -1.49 28.63 13.03
N PHE A 106 -2.05 27.85 13.96
CA PHE A 106 -2.44 28.36 15.28
C PHE A 106 -1.25 28.82 16.13
N SER A 107 -0.14 28.09 16.09
CA SER A 107 1.09 28.44 16.82
C SER A 107 1.78 29.66 16.22
N SER A 108 1.78 29.85 14.90
CA SER A 108 2.32 31.05 14.26
C SER A 108 1.44 32.27 14.48
N ALA A 109 0.12 32.11 14.52
CA ALA A 109 -0.80 33.20 14.84
C ALA A 109 -0.58 33.76 16.27
N HIS A 110 -0.25 32.91 17.24
CA HIS A 110 0.10 33.31 18.61
C HIS A 110 1.48 33.99 18.74
N GLN A 111 2.30 34.07 17.68
CA GLN A 111 3.61 34.73 17.70
C GLN A 111 3.60 36.10 17.00
N MET A 112 2.47 36.53 16.43
CA MET A 112 2.31 37.84 15.78
C MET A 112 1.64 38.89 16.69
N GLU A 113 1.23 38.54 17.91
CA GLU A 113 0.57 39.43 18.88
C GLU A 113 1.54 40.07 19.90
N HIS A 114 2.84 40.15 19.59
CA HIS A 114 3.85 40.82 20.43
C HIS A 114 4.63 41.89 19.66
#